data_AF-A0A7S2LUY9-F1
#
_entry.id   AF-A0A7S2LUY9-F1
#
_cell.length_a   1.000
_cell.length_b   1.000
_cell.length_c   1.000
_cell.angle_alpha   90.00
_cell.angle_beta   90.00
_cell.angle_gamma   90.00
#
_symmetry.space_group_name_H-M   'P 1'
#
loop_
_entity.id
_entity.type
_entity.pdbx_description
1 polymer ?
#
loop_
_entity_poly.entity_id
_entity_poly.type
_entity_poly.pdbx_seq_one_letter_code
_entity_poly.pdbx_strand_id
1 'polypeptide(L)'
;RGDLAVWQGNGPAGETFSRAAALVGQAGRGVVGQAAVDGLADEAVQAVIDAGFVDPTGVGYAVRAGAAEVVAYLDNGAENAPTDLAWLFQDSSKYATGDHHATSWPIFEQTADWMMKQYANLPRLSLHDGSRFVTAISYGTLHVTTAASSVWGVPGGSPVTLHLLGVASTVTIGYFEDLYDYDVLIQETIETMVAPENAGEVRGVIMPWFLTPADQAEQAELASTRAPSDGPSDPGSTGARSS
;
A
#
# COMPACT_ATOMS: atom_id res chain seq x y z
N ARG A 1 -2.71 26.10 -17.96
CA ARG A 1 -2.01 25.74 -16.71
C ARG A 1 -2.67 24.47 -16.23
N GLY A 2 -1.94 23.35 -16.11
CA GLY A 2 -2.45 22.18 -15.41
C GLY A 2 -2.56 22.52 -13.92
N ASP A 3 -3.63 22.07 -13.28
CA ASP A 3 -3.75 22.10 -11.83
C ASP A 3 -3.00 20.87 -11.30
N LEU A 4 -2.06 21.07 -10.37
CA LEU A 4 -1.27 19.98 -9.76
C LEU A 4 -1.97 19.39 -8.53
N ALA A 5 -3.07 20.01 -8.10
CA ALA A 5 -3.93 19.50 -7.04
C ALA A 5 -5.23 18.95 -7.64
N VAL A 6 -5.62 17.77 -7.18
CA VAL A 6 -6.99 17.27 -7.34
C VAL A 6 -7.77 17.73 -6.13
N TRP A 7 -8.89 18.42 -6.30
CA TRP A 7 -9.67 18.93 -5.17
C TRP A 7 -10.78 17.96 -4.82
N GLN A 8 -10.94 17.59 -3.54
CA GLN A 8 -12.06 16.82 -3.03
C GLN A 8 -12.87 17.63 -2.02
N GLY A 9 -14.13 17.25 -1.79
CA GLY A 9 -15.00 17.81 -0.77
C GLY A 9 -16.14 16.86 -0.39
N ASN A 10 -17.06 17.29 0.45
CA ASN A 10 -18.19 16.50 0.97
C ASN A 10 -19.35 16.30 -0.04
N GLY A 11 -19.07 16.46 -1.34
CA GLY A 11 -20.06 16.21 -2.39
C GLY A 11 -20.51 14.74 -2.42
N PRO A 12 -21.72 14.46 -2.95
CA PRO A 12 -22.20 13.09 -3.11
C PRO A 12 -21.26 12.24 -3.96
N ALA A 13 -21.32 10.92 -3.79
CA ALA A 13 -20.47 9.97 -4.51
C ALA A 13 -20.52 10.23 -6.04
N GLY A 14 -19.34 10.40 -6.64
CA GLY A 14 -19.18 10.72 -8.07
C GLY A 14 -19.08 12.22 -8.38
N GLU A 15 -19.40 13.11 -7.45
CA GLU A 15 -19.33 14.57 -7.62
C GLU A 15 -18.33 15.26 -6.68
N THR A 16 -17.81 14.52 -5.69
CA THR A 16 -16.81 14.94 -4.70
C THR A 16 -15.66 15.76 -5.31
N PHE A 17 -15.14 15.35 -6.47
CA PHE A 17 -14.00 16.01 -7.09
C PHE A 17 -14.38 17.17 -8.01
N SER A 18 -15.38 16.97 -8.87
CA SER A 18 -15.79 18.00 -9.85
C SER A 18 -16.37 19.24 -9.17
N ARG A 19 -17.10 19.05 -8.06
CA ARG A 19 -17.70 20.14 -7.28
C ARG A 19 -16.64 20.93 -6.51
N ALA A 20 -15.69 20.24 -5.88
CA ALA A 20 -14.57 20.88 -5.20
C ALA A 20 -13.66 21.64 -6.18
N ALA A 21 -13.33 21.05 -7.33
CA ALA A 21 -12.55 21.71 -8.37
C ALA A 21 -13.28 22.95 -8.94
N ALA A 22 -14.62 22.91 -9.05
CA ALA A 22 -15.41 24.06 -9.49
C ALA A 22 -15.34 25.21 -8.47
N LEU A 23 -15.43 24.91 -7.16
CA LEU A 23 -15.32 25.92 -6.09
C LEU A 23 -13.95 26.58 -6.07
N VAL A 24 -12.87 25.80 -6.17
CA VAL A 24 -11.51 26.34 -6.28
C VAL A 24 -11.34 27.15 -7.56
N GLY A 25 -11.86 26.64 -8.68
CA GLY A 25 -11.85 27.34 -9.96
C GLY A 25 -12.63 28.66 -9.94
N GLN A 26 -13.65 28.80 -9.11
CA GLN A 26 -14.40 30.04 -8.90
C GLN A 26 -13.62 31.01 -8.00
N ALA A 27 -13.06 30.51 -6.89
CA ALA A 27 -12.23 31.30 -5.98
C ALA A 27 -10.97 31.86 -6.67
N GLY A 28 -10.33 31.09 -7.55
CA GLY A 28 -9.09 31.47 -8.24
C GLY A 28 -9.25 32.43 -9.42
N ARG A 29 -10.49 32.76 -9.84
CA ARG A 29 -10.76 33.64 -11.00
C ARG A 29 -11.09 35.10 -10.62
N GLY A 30 -11.04 35.47 -9.34
CA GLY A 30 -11.40 36.83 -8.89
C GLY A 30 -10.88 37.19 -7.49
N VAL A 31 -11.44 38.24 -6.89
CA VAL A 31 -11.19 38.60 -5.49
C VAL A 31 -11.89 37.56 -4.61
N VAL A 32 -11.13 36.85 -3.77
CA VAL A 32 -11.66 35.86 -2.83
C VAL A 32 -12.55 36.58 -1.80
N GLY A 33 -13.86 36.51 -2.00
CA GLY A 33 -14.85 37.04 -1.06
C GLY A 33 -15.27 36.00 -0.02
N GLN A 34 -15.92 36.45 1.06
CA GLN A 34 -16.38 35.58 2.15
C GLN A 34 -17.23 34.40 1.65
N ALA A 35 -18.13 34.63 0.69
CA ALA A 35 -18.96 33.56 0.12
C ALA A 35 -18.14 32.45 -0.58
N ALA A 36 -16.97 32.77 -1.15
CA ALA A 36 -16.09 31.76 -1.72
C ALA A 36 -15.38 30.96 -0.61
N VAL A 37 -14.99 31.62 0.49
CA VAL A 37 -14.42 30.96 1.66
C VAL A 37 -15.44 30.05 2.34
N ASP A 38 -16.67 30.53 2.53
CA ASP A 38 -17.77 29.76 3.11
C ASP A 38 -18.11 28.54 2.24
N GLY A 39 -18.16 28.70 0.92
CA GLY A 39 -18.41 27.59 -0.01
C GLY A 39 -17.31 26.52 0.01
N LEU A 40 -16.03 26.92 0.15
CA LEU A 40 -14.94 25.96 0.35
C LEU A 40 -15.03 25.26 1.72
N ALA A 41 -15.43 25.97 2.77
CA ALA A 41 -15.55 25.44 4.12
C ALA A 41 -16.73 24.47 4.28
N ASP A 42 -17.91 24.84 3.78
CA ASP A 42 -19.14 24.04 3.85
C ASP A 42 -18.99 22.69 3.12
N GLU A 43 -18.29 22.70 1.99
CA GLU A 43 -17.99 21.49 1.22
C GLU A 43 -16.71 20.80 1.70
N ALA A 44 -16.09 21.26 2.80
CA ALA A 44 -14.84 20.74 3.34
C ALA A 44 -13.78 20.51 2.25
N VAL A 45 -13.62 21.48 1.36
CA VAL A 45 -12.74 21.35 0.19
C VAL A 45 -11.29 21.20 0.64
N GLN A 46 -10.65 20.13 0.19
CA GLN A 46 -9.24 19.84 0.45
C GLN A 46 -8.53 19.51 -0.86
N ALA A 47 -7.30 19.99 -0.99
CA ALA A 47 -6.41 19.50 -2.03
C ALA A 47 -6.03 18.05 -1.69
N VAL A 48 -6.40 17.13 -2.57
CA VAL A 48 -5.70 15.88 -2.79
C VAL A 48 -4.48 16.23 -3.64
N ILE A 49 -3.38 16.46 -2.93
CA ILE A 49 -2.08 16.67 -3.56
C ILE A 49 -1.59 15.31 -4.04
N ASP A 50 -0.87 15.29 -5.16
CA ASP A 50 -0.11 14.12 -5.60
C ASP A 50 0.66 13.53 -4.40
N ALA A 51 0.41 12.26 -4.13
CA ALA A 51 0.92 11.57 -2.95
C ALA A 51 2.46 11.64 -2.88
N GLY A 52 3.15 11.75 -4.03
CA GLY A 52 4.59 11.95 -4.12
C GLY A 52 5.11 13.25 -3.46
N PHE A 53 4.25 14.24 -3.21
CA PHE A 53 4.62 15.48 -2.51
C PHE A 53 4.31 15.49 -1.01
N VAL A 54 3.64 14.47 -0.49
CA VAL A 54 3.15 14.43 0.90
C VAL A 54 3.58 13.15 1.60
N ASP A 55 2.92 12.04 1.28
CA ASP A 55 3.19 10.70 1.79
C ASP A 55 2.71 9.70 0.74
N PRO A 56 3.60 9.25 -0.16
CA PRO A 56 3.24 8.32 -1.22
C PRO A 56 2.93 6.90 -0.68
N THR A 57 3.18 6.66 0.61
CA THR A 57 2.87 5.37 1.26
C THR A 57 1.44 5.31 1.81
N GLY A 58 0.78 6.46 2.02
CA GLY A 58 -0.54 6.56 2.64
C GLY A 58 -0.58 6.26 4.15
N VAL A 59 0.54 5.85 4.76
CA VAL A 59 0.62 5.42 6.17
C VAL A 59 0.33 6.58 7.13
N GLY A 60 0.87 7.77 6.86
CA GLY A 60 0.65 8.94 7.69
C GLY A 60 -0.79 9.40 7.72
N TYR A 61 -1.49 9.31 6.59
CA TYR A 61 -2.93 9.57 6.53
C TYR A 61 -3.73 8.55 7.34
N ALA A 62 -3.41 7.26 7.22
CA ALA A 62 -4.10 6.21 7.96
C ALA A 62 -3.90 6.36 9.49
N VAL A 63 -2.66 6.59 9.94
CA VAL A 63 -2.35 6.82 11.36
C VAL A 63 -3.04 8.07 11.87
N ARG A 64 -3.06 9.16 11.08
CA ARG A 64 -3.78 10.38 11.45
C ARG A 64 -5.30 10.17 11.56
N ALA A 65 -5.87 9.28 10.74
CA ALA A 65 -7.27 8.89 10.84
C ALA A 65 -7.55 8.01 12.08
N GLY A 66 -6.53 7.58 12.82
CA GLY A 66 -6.64 6.78 14.04
C GLY A 66 -6.42 5.29 13.82
N ALA A 67 -5.88 4.86 12.67
CA ALA A 67 -5.56 3.46 12.44
C ALA A 67 -4.43 2.99 13.38
N ALA A 68 -4.68 1.90 14.10
CA ALA A 68 -3.68 1.20 14.90
C ALA A 68 -3.03 0.02 14.13
N GLU A 69 -3.56 -0.30 12.97
CA GLU A 69 -3.09 -1.35 12.07
C GLU A 69 -3.24 -0.83 10.64
N VAL A 70 -2.17 -0.86 9.86
CA VAL A 70 -2.11 -0.30 8.51
C VAL A 70 -1.43 -1.30 7.59
N VAL A 71 -2.04 -1.55 6.44
CA VAL A 71 -1.41 -2.28 5.34
C VAL A 71 -0.91 -1.29 4.32
N ALA A 72 0.38 -1.33 4.02
CA ALA A 72 1.04 -0.46 3.06
C ALA A 72 1.58 -1.29 1.89
N TYR A 73 1.03 -1.03 0.71
CA TYR A 73 1.59 -1.50 -0.56
C TYR A 73 2.60 -0.47 -1.04
N LEU A 74 3.87 -0.84 -1.06
CA LEU A 74 4.98 0.08 -1.38
C LEU A 74 5.49 -0.19 -2.79
N ASP A 75 5.64 0.87 -3.57
CA ASP A 75 6.40 0.87 -4.81
C ASP A 75 7.84 1.28 -4.50
N ASN A 76 8.77 0.35 -4.71
CA ASN A 76 10.19 0.58 -4.47
C ASN A 76 10.95 0.60 -5.79
N GLY A 77 12.03 1.37 -5.82
CA GLY A 77 13.05 1.23 -6.86
C GLY A 77 13.72 -0.15 -6.84
N ALA A 78 14.50 -0.42 -7.89
CA ALA A 78 15.10 -1.72 -8.16
C ALA A 78 15.93 -2.30 -7.00
N GLU A 79 16.51 -1.44 -6.15
CA GLU A 79 17.28 -1.80 -4.97
C GLU A 79 16.42 -2.35 -3.80
N ASN A 80 15.10 -2.31 -3.93
CA ASN A 80 14.13 -2.72 -2.91
C ASN A 80 14.35 -2.01 -1.57
N ALA A 81 14.42 -0.68 -1.62
CA ALA A 81 14.58 0.18 -0.47
C ALA A 81 13.37 1.12 -0.34
N PRO A 82 12.62 1.08 0.79
CA PRO A 82 11.40 1.86 0.95
C PRO A 82 11.73 3.28 1.43
N THR A 83 12.39 4.07 0.58
CA THR A 83 12.87 5.42 0.95
C THR A 83 11.74 6.35 1.38
N ASP A 84 10.58 6.24 0.76
CA ASP A 84 9.45 7.10 1.06
C ASP A 84 8.83 6.77 2.42
N LEU A 85 8.75 5.47 2.76
CA LEU A 85 8.35 5.06 4.11
C LEU A 85 9.33 5.59 5.15
N ALA A 86 10.62 5.69 4.82
CA ALA A 86 11.65 6.19 5.74
C ALA A 86 11.39 7.62 6.19
N TRP A 87 10.72 8.44 5.38
CA TRP A 87 10.41 9.84 5.71
C TRP A 87 9.49 9.99 6.93
N LEU A 88 8.72 8.95 7.25
CA LEU A 88 7.82 8.90 8.41
C LEU A 88 8.53 8.60 9.74
N PHE A 89 9.84 8.33 9.72
CA PHE A 89 10.65 7.95 10.87
C PHE A 89 11.64 9.07 11.25
N GLN A 90 12.13 9.05 12.50
CA GLN A 90 13.12 10.04 12.98
C GLN A 90 14.42 9.98 12.17
N ASP A 91 15.16 11.09 12.09
CA ASP A 91 16.45 11.20 11.40
C ASP A 91 16.41 10.82 9.90
N SER A 92 15.26 11.00 9.23
CA SER A 92 15.04 10.55 7.86
C SER A 92 15.56 11.49 6.77
N SER A 93 16.06 12.67 7.12
CA SER A 93 16.51 13.69 6.15
C SER A 93 17.61 13.21 5.20
N LYS A 94 18.36 12.18 5.57
CA LYS A 94 19.39 11.55 4.72
C LYS A 94 18.83 10.62 3.63
N TYR A 95 17.57 10.24 3.75
CA TYR A 95 16.83 9.44 2.77
C TYR A 95 15.91 10.28 1.88
N ALA A 96 15.86 11.60 2.09
CA ALA A 96 15.24 12.53 1.15
C ALA A 96 16.13 12.66 -0.08
N THR A 97 15.64 12.23 -1.25
CA THR A 97 16.37 12.29 -2.52
C THR A 97 15.72 13.33 -3.45
N GLY A 98 16.54 14.03 -4.25
CA GLY A 98 16.10 15.02 -5.25
C GLY A 98 15.93 16.47 -4.74
N ASP A 99 15.46 17.36 -5.63
CA ASP A 99 15.08 18.76 -5.32
C ASP A 99 13.83 18.84 -4.43
N HIS A 100 13.17 17.69 -4.23
CA HIS A 100 12.16 17.48 -3.21
C HIS A 100 12.87 17.34 -1.87
N HIS A 101 13.40 18.45 -1.36
CA HIS A 101 13.64 18.64 0.07
C HIS A 101 12.29 18.66 0.82
N ALA A 102 11.44 17.65 0.59
CA ALA A 102 10.33 17.31 1.43
C ALA A 102 10.95 17.01 2.79
N THR A 103 10.92 18.05 3.61
CA THR A 103 11.29 18.05 5.01
C THR A 103 10.75 16.78 5.64
N SER A 104 11.64 15.94 6.16
CA SER A 104 11.31 14.82 7.04
C SER A 104 10.14 15.20 7.96
N TRP A 105 9.00 14.56 7.81
CA TRP A 105 7.80 14.79 8.62
C TRP A 105 7.50 13.56 9.48
N PRO A 106 8.36 13.27 10.47
CA PRO A 106 8.27 12.00 11.18
C PRO A 106 6.99 11.94 12.00
N ILE A 107 6.39 10.76 11.99
CA ILE A 107 5.21 10.40 12.78
C ILE A 107 5.45 9.17 13.64
N PHE A 108 6.62 8.53 13.53
CA PHE A 108 7.04 7.40 14.36
C PHE A 108 8.26 7.74 15.22
N GLU A 109 8.37 7.12 16.40
CA GLU A 109 9.48 7.33 17.35
C GLU A 109 10.78 6.65 16.89
N GLN A 110 10.67 5.55 16.16
CA GLN A 110 11.81 4.81 15.64
C GLN A 110 12.56 5.64 14.58
N THR A 111 13.86 5.36 14.41
CA THR A 111 14.68 6.04 13.41
C THR A 111 14.51 5.41 12.03
N ALA A 112 14.76 6.19 10.99
CA ALA A 112 14.76 5.72 9.61
C ALA A 112 15.80 4.60 9.40
N ASP A 113 16.97 4.68 10.03
CA ASP A 113 17.96 3.59 10.01
C ASP A 113 17.42 2.29 10.60
N TRP A 114 16.68 2.39 11.70
CA TRP A 114 16.05 1.22 12.31
C TRP A 114 15.05 0.61 11.34
N MET A 115 14.16 1.42 10.74
CA MET A 115 13.16 0.96 9.79
C MET A 115 13.81 0.28 8.59
N MET A 116 14.80 0.94 7.96
CA MET A 116 15.51 0.40 6.80
C MET A 116 16.20 -0.92 7.12
N LYS A 117 16.76 -1.08 8.33
CA LYS A 117 17.34 -2.35 8.79
C LYS A 117 16.28 -3.42 9.01
N GLN A 118 15.11 -3.09 9.56
CA GLN A 118 14.03 -4.06 9.70
C GLN A 118 13.53 -4.50 8.32
N TYR A 119 13.30 -3.54 7.42
CA TYR A 119 12.82 -3.82 6.07
C TYR A 119 13.80 -4.71 5.28
N ALA A 120 15.09 -4.43 5.36
CA ALA A 120 16.12 -5.23 4.68
C ALA A 120 16.16 -6.70 5.14
N ASN A 121 15.67 -6.99 6.35
CA ASN A 121 15.59 -8.34 6.91
C ASN A 121 14.25 -9.04 6.67
N LEU A 122 13.29 -8.36 6.01
CA LEU A 122 12.00 -8.97 5.71
C LEU A 122 12.16 -10.13 4.72
N PRO A 123 11.35 -11.19 4.86
CA PRO A 123 11.28 -12.25 3.86
C PRO A 123 10.85 -11.70 2.51
N ARG A 124 11.22 -12.45 1.47
CA ARG A 124 10.88 -12.15 0.08
C ARG A 124 10.17 -13.34 -0.53
N LEU A 125 9.22 -13.06 -1.42
CA LEU A 125 8.63 -14.09 -2.27
C LEU A 125 9.66 -14.56 -3.30
N SER A 126 9.51 -15.81 -3.73
CA SER A 126 10.27 -16.34 -4.87
C SER A 126 9.69 -15.73 -6.14
N LEU A 127 10.50 -15.01 -6.91
CA LEU A 127 10.03 -14.36 -8.13
C LEU A 127 9.58 -15.40 -9.16
N HIS A 128 8.60 -15.03 -9.97
CA HIS A 128 8.20 -15.85 -11.12
C HIS A 128 9.38 -16.02 -12.10
N ASP A 129 9.54 -17.24 -12.61
CA ASP A 129 10.55 -17.54 -13.63
C ASP A 129 10.38 -16.62 -14.85
N GLY A 130 11.45 -15.92 -15.21
CA GLY A 130 11.43 -14.99 -16.35
C GLY A 130 10.95 -13.58 -16.02
N SER A 131 10.77 -13.23 -14.73
CA SER A 131 10.56 -11.84 -14.32
C SER A 131 11.66 -10.94 -14.88
N ARG A 132 11.27 -9.89 -15.60
CA ARG A 132 12.13 -8.90 -16.25
C ARG A 132 12.22 -7.61 -15.46
N PHE A 133 11.12 -7.19 -14.85
CA PHE A 133 10.97 -5.89 -14.22
C PHE A 133 10.88 -5.99 -12.70
N VAL A 134 10.14 -6.97 -12.17
CA VAL A 134 10.08 -7.20 -10.72
C VAL A 134 11.44 -7.72 -10.23
N THR A 135 12.07 -7.00 -9.32
CA THR A 135 13.38 -7.38 -8.73
C THR A 135 13.25 -7.97 -7.33
N ALA A 136 12.17 -7.66 -6.62
CA ALA A 136 11.83 -8.28 -5.34
C ALA A 136 10.37 -7.99 -4.95
N ILE A 137 9.75 -8.91 -4.21
CA ILE A 137 8.55 -8.64 -3.44
C ILE A 137 8.85 -8.99 -1.98
N SER A 138 9.04 -7.98 -1.14
CA SER A 138 9.26 -8.12 0.31
C SER A 138 7.95 -8.01 1.06
N TYR A 139 7.80 -8.76 2.14
CA TYR A 139 6.61 -8.66 2.98
C TYR A 139 6.95 -8.82 4.46
N GLY A 140 6.17 -8.19 5.33
CA GLY A 140 6.23 -8.46 6.76
C GLY A 140 5.63 -7.38 7.61
N THR A 141 5.86 -7.46 8.92
CA THR A 141 5.21 -6.58 9.90
C THR A 141 6.23 -5.81 10.70
N LEU A 142 6.03 -4.50 10.83
CA LEU A 142 6.74 -3.65 11.78
C LEU A 142 5.80 -3.21 12.90
N HIS A 143 6.28 -3.24 14.13
CA HIS A 143 5.59 -2.63 15.26
C HIS A 143 6.30 -1.34 15.62
N VAL A 144 5.56 -0.23 15.53
CA VAL A 144 6.08 1.13 15.69
C VAL A 144 5.25 1.89 16.70
N THR A 145 5.78 3.02 17.17
CA THR A 145 5.09 3.90 18.12
C THR A 145 4.99 5.28 17.50
N THR A 146 3.84 5.93 17.59
CA THR A 146 3.69 7.28 17.05
C THR A 146 4.56 8.28 17.82
N ALA A 147 5.23 9.18 17.09
CA ALA A 147 5.81 10.39 17.63
C ALA A 147 4.80 11.54 17.50
N ALA A 148 4.79 12.46 18.46
CA ALA A 148 3.93 13.63 18.39
C ALA A 148 4.33 14.50 17.19
N SER A 149 3.38 14.77 16.29
CA SER A 149 3.61 15.58 15.09
C SER A 149 2.49 16.60 14.93
N SER A 150 2.80 17.88 15.15
CA SER A 150 1.85 18.97 15.00
C SER A 150 1.44 19.22 13.54
N VAL A 151 2.34 18.90 12.59
CA VAL A 151 2.09 19.05 11.15
C VAL A 151 1.05 18.06 10.68
N TRP A 152 1.17 16.79 11.10
CA TRP A 152 0.18 15.77 10.77
C TRP A 152 -1.04 15.80 11.69
N GLY A 153 -0.92 16.34 12.90
CA GLY A 153 -1.93 16.23 13.95
C GLY A 153 -1.97 14.84 14.59
N VAL A 154 -0.83 14.14 14.62
CA VAL A 154 -0.69 12.80 15.20
C VAL A 154 -0.23 12.93 16.66
N PRO A 155 -0.97 12.38 17.64
CA PRO A 155 -0.51 12.31 19.01
C PRO A 155 0.61 11.27 19.16
N GLY A 156 1.56 11.51 20.06
CA GLY A 156 2.62 10.56 20.37
C GLY A 156 2.17 9.43 21.30
N GLY A 157 2.92 8.33 21.30
CA GLY A 157 2.78 7.21 22.23
C GLY A 157 1.73 6.15 21.87
N SER A 158 1.14 6.20 20.68
CA SER A 158 0.19 5.17 20.23
C SER A 158 0.92 4.02 19.51
N PRO A 159 0.68 2.75 19.88
CA PRO A 159 1.24 1.63 19.15
C PRO A 159 0.53 1.48 17.79
N VAL A 160 1.31 1.23 16.74
CA VAL A 160 0.81 0.99 15.38
C VAL A 160 1.49 -0.25 14.80
N THR A 161 0.70 -1.12 14.18
CA THR A 161 1.18 -2.28 13.42
C THR A 161 1.17 -1.94 11.93
N LEU A 162 2.32 -2.04 11.27
CA LEU A 162 2.45 -1.81 9.84
C LEU A 162 2.69 -3.15 9.14
N HIS A 163 1.73 -3.59 8.33
CA HIS A 163 1.90 -4.68 7.38
C HIS A 163 2.43 -4.10 6.07
N LEU A 164 3.63 -4.51 5.67
CA LEU A 164 4.32 -4.01 4.50
C LEU A 164 4.29 -5.07 3.41
N LEU A 165 3.90 -4.67 2.21
CA LEU A 165 4.08 -5.42 0.97
C LEU A 165 4.79 -4.51 -0.01
N GLY A 166 6.11 -4.65 -0.14
CA GLY A 166 6.91 -3.81 -1.02
C GLY A 166 7.30 -4.53 -2.30
N VAL A 167 6.93 -3.94 -3.43
CA VAL A 167 7.25 -4.41 -4.77
C VAL A 167 8.36 -3.54 -5.33
N ALA A 168 9.51 -4.14 -5.59
CA ALA A 168 10.65 -3.47 -6.18
C ALA A 168 10.69 -3.76 -7.68
N SER A 169 10.91 -2.72 -8.48
CA SER A 169 11.01 -2.89 -9.93
C SER A 169 12.02 -1.96 -10.60
N THR A 170 12.40 -2.29 -11.84
CA THR A 170 13.21 -1.43 -12.70
C THR A 170 12.37 -0.44 -13.52
N VAL A 171 11.05 -0.56 -13.53
CA VAL A 171 10.11 0.35 -14.22
C VAL A 171 9.81 1.52 -13.29
N THR A 172 9.80 2.74 -13.84
CA THR A 172 9.64 3.98 -13.07
C THR A 172 8.53 4.86 -13.62
N ILE A 173 7.90 5.68 -12.76
CA ILE A 173 6.78 6.56 -13.13
C ILE A 173 7.14 7.77 -14.00
N GLY A 174 8.36 7.83 -14.59
CA GLY A 174 8.85 9.01 -15.30
C GLY A 174 9.91 8.74 -16.37
N TYR A 175 10.51 9.80 -16.93
CA TYR A 175 11.71 9.76 -17.79
C TYR A 175 11.67 8.84 -19.04
N PHE A 176 10.71 9.06 -19.96
CA PHE A 176 10.61 8.29 -21.21
C PHE A 176 10.41 6.78 -21.03
N GLU A 177 9.92 6.34 -19.86
CA GLU A 177 9.50 4.96 -19.63
C GLU A 177 8.52 4.49 -20.71
N ASP A 178 8.62 3.22 -21.12
CA ASP A 178 7.64 2.62 -21.99
C ASP A 178 6.38 2.29 -21.19
N LEU A 179 5.26 2.94 -21.52
CA LEU A 179 3.97 2.67 -20.87
C LEU A 179 3.51 1.23 -21.04
N TYR A 180 3.99 0.51 -22.06
CA TYR A 180 3.70 -0.91 -22.22
C TYR A 180 4.43 -1.76 -21.18
N ASP A 181 5.57 -1.35 -20.63
CA ASP A 181 6.29 -2.17 -19.64
C ASP A 181 5.54 -2.30 -18.30
N TYR A 182 4.55 -1.43 -18.05
CA TYR A 182 3.67 -1.51 -16.88
C TYR A 182 2.75 -2.74 -16.92
N ASP A 183 2.29 -3.16 -18.10
CA ASP A 183 1.42 -4.33 -18.19
C ASP A 183 2.20 -5.61 -17.80
N VAL A 184 3.44 -5.70 -18.26
CA VAL A 184 4.39 -6.76 -17.90
C VAL A 184 4.72 -6.70 -16.42
N LEU A 185 5.02 -5.52 -15.85
CA LEU A 185 5.29 -5.36 -14.43
C LEU A 185 4.13 -5.89 -13.56
N ILE A 186 2.89 -5.49 -13.90
CA ILE A 186 1.69 -5.94 -13.19
C ILE A 186 1.53 -7.46 -13.35
N GLN A 187 1.72 -7.99 -14.55
CA GLN A 187 1.64 -9.42 -14.81
C GLN A 187 2.66 -10.21 -13.98
N GLU A 188 3.93 -9.81 -13.98
CA GLU A 188 5.00 -10.44 -13.19
C GLU A 188 4.73 -10.39 -11.69
N THR A 189 4.16 -9.27 -11.21
CA THR A 189 3.75 -9.12 -9.81
C THR A 189 2.66 -10.13 -9.47
N ILE A 190 1.62 -10.23 -10.30
CA ILE A 190 0.51 -11.18 -10.10
C ILE A 190 1.04 -12.62 -10.17
N GLU A 191 1.82 -12.96 -11.19
CA GLU A 191 2.38 -14.29 -11.40
C GLU A 191 3.27 -14.72 -10.22
N THR A 192 4.07 -13.80 -9.68
CA THR A 192 4.84 -14.02 -8.46
C THR A 192 3.92 -14.29 -7.27
N MET A 193 2.88 -13.46 -7.07
CA MET A 193 1.94 -13.63 -5.95
C MET A 193 1.13 -14.92 -6.02
N VAL A 194 0.82 -15.43 -7.22
CA VAL A 194 0.03 -16.66 -7.39
C VAL A 194 0.88 -17.92 -7.61
N ALA A 195 2.21 -17.78 -7.65
CA ALA A 195 3.13 -18.89 -7.85
C ALA A 195 2.94 -19.96 -6.74
N PRO A 196 2.88 -21.26 -7.07
CA PRO A 196 2.64 -22.33 -6.08
C PRO A 196 3.59 -22.30 -4.87
N GLU A 197 4.86 -21.97 -5.08
CA GLU A 197 5.89 -21.84 -4.07
C GLU A 197 5.65 -20.71 -3.07
N ASN A 198 4.90 -19.68 -3.46
CA ASN A 198 4.55 -18.54 -2.61
C ASN A 198 3.18 -18.70 -1.95
N ALA A 199 2.41 -19.74 -2.32
CA ALA A 199 1.03 -19.90 -1.88
C ALA A 199 0.87 -19.93 -0.35
N GLY A 200 1.85 -20.50 0.36
CA GLY A 200 1.86 -20.54 1.84
C GLY A 200 1.92 -19.14 2.45
N GLU A 201 2.89 -18.33 2.00
CA GLU A 201 3.08 -16.97 2.51
C GLU A 201 1.97 -16.03 2.05
N VAL A 202 1.56 -16.12 0.79
CA VAL A 202 0.53 -15.25 0.24
C VAL A 202 -0.82 -15.52 0.89
N ARG A 203 -1.25 -16.78 1.01
CA ARG A 203 -2.57 -17.10 1.60
C ARG A 203 -2.55 -17.08 3.12
N GLY A 204 -1.44 -17.47 3.74
CA GLY A 204 -1.32 -17.63 5.19
C GLY A 204 -0.91 -16.36 5.92
N VAL A 205 -0.21 -15.44 5.25
CA VAL A 205 0.36 -14.23 5.87
C VAL A 205 -0.16 -12.96 5.20
N ILE A 206 0.03 -12.81 3.89
CA ILE A 206 -0.20 -11.54 3.20
C ILE A 206 -1.70 -11.24 3.00
N MET A 207 -2.46 -12.17 2.41
CA MET A 207 -3.89 -11.98 2.13
C MET A 207 -4.71 -11.69 3.40
N PRO A 208 -4.48 -12.34 4.56
CA PRO A 208 -5.17 -12.00 5.80
C PRO A 208 -5.11 -10.52 6.18
N TRP A 209 -4.07 -9.77 5.78
CA TRP A 209 -3.97 -8.33 6.05
C TRP A 209 -5.07 -7.51 5.34
N PHE A 210 -5.54 -7.98 4.19
CA PHE A 210 -6.52 -7.29 3.35
C PHE A 210 -7.96 -7.78 3.57
N LEU A 211 -8.12 -8.85 4.34
CA LEU A 211 -9.39 -9.54 4.53
C LEU A 211 -9.96 -9.20 5.90
N THR A 212 -11.25 -8.88 5.95
CA THR A 212 -11.95 -8.78 7.23
C THR A 212 -12.08 -10.17 7.86
N PRO A 213 -12.37 -10.27 9.18
CA PRO A 213 -12.68 -11.56 9.80
C PRO A 213 -13.81 -12.32 9.10
N ALA A 214 -14.76 -11.61 8.48
CA ALA A 214 -15.83 -12.22 7.69
C ALA A 214 -15.28 -12.84 6.39
N ASP A 215 -14.43 -12.12 5.67
CA ASP A 215 -13.81 -12.62 4.45
C ASP A 215 -12.88 -13.82 4.73
N GLN A 216 -12.16 -13.79 5.86
CA GLN A 216 -11.32 -14.88 6.31
C GLN A 216 -12.15 -16.15 6.63
N ALA A 217 -13.31 -15.99 7.27
CA ALA A 217 -14.22 -17.08 7.55
C ALA A 217 -14.80 -17.70 6.26
N GLU A 218 -15.19 -16.86 5.30
CA GLU A 218 -15.68 -17.31 3.99
C GLU A 218 -14.59 -18.08 3.22
N GLN A 219 -13.35 -17.59 3.21
CA GLN A 219 -12.25 -18.31 2.56
C GLN A 219 -11.91 -19.64 3.23
N ALA A 220 -11.99 -19.72 4.56
CA ALA A 220 -11.80 -20.97 5.29
C ALA A 220 -12.89 -22.00 4.95
N GLU A 221 -14.15 -21.57 4.83
CA GLU A 221 -15.27 -22.42 4.42
C GLU A 221 -15.11 -22.94 2.99
N LEU A 222 -14.73 -22.05 2.04
CA LEU A 222 -14.44 -22.42 0.65
C LEU A 222 -13.25 -23.38 0.52
N ALA A 223 -12.23 -23.24 1.35
CA ALA A 223 -11.10 -24.17 1.39
C ALA A 223 -11.52 -25.54 1.92
N SER A 224 -12.38 -25.58 2.94
CA SER A 224 -12.87 -26.84 3.53
C SER A 224 -13.76 -27.65 2.60
N THR A 225 -14.56 -26.99 1.75
CA THR A 225 -15.49 -27.62 0.80
C THR A 225 -14.81 -28.11 -0.49
N ARG A 226 -13.59 -27.65 -0.77
CA ARG A 226 -12.77 -28.07 -1.93
C ARG A 226 -11.74 -29.15 -1.61
N ALA A 227 -11.57 -29.53 -0.35
CA ALA A 227 -10.71 -30.66 0.00
C ALA A 227 -11.28 -31.95 -0.63
N PRO A 228 -10.49 -32.72 -1.40
CA PRO A 228 -10.98 -33.96 -1.98
C PRO A 228 -11.38 -34.90 -0.85
N SER A 229 -12.61 -35.42 -0.90
CA SER A 229 -13.03 -36.48 0.00
C SER A 229 -12.10 -37.67 -0.19
N ASP A 230 -11.27 -37.97 0.81
CA ASP A 230 -10.55 -39.24 0.92
C ASP A 230 -11.58 -40.38 1.00
N GLY A 231 -12.01 -40.86 -0.17
CA GLY A 231 -12.77 -42.09 -0.28
C GLY A 231 -11.79 -43.26 -0.25
N PRO A 232 -11.89 -44.20 0.72
CA PRO A 232 -11.10 -45.42 0.67
C PRO A 232 -11.70 -46.35 -0.38
N SER A 233 -11.08 -46.47 -1.55
CA SER A 233 -11.34 -47.60 -2.44
C SER A 233 -10.43 -48.77 -2.03
N ASP A 234 -10.97 -49.55 -1.09
CA ASP A 234 -10.50 -50.86 -0.66
C ASP A 234 -10.42 -51.83 -1.87
N PRO A 235 -9.27 -52.47 -2.17
CA PRO A 235 -9.21 -53.50 -3.18
C PRO A 235 -9.74 -54.81 -2.59
N GLY A 236 -11.04 -55.02 -2.76
CA GLY A 236 -11.72 -56.27 -2.43
C GLY A 236 -11.12 -57.47 -3.15
N SER A 237 -10.48 -58.33 -2.37
CA SER A 237 -10.19 -59.73 -2.65
C SER A 237 -11.44 -60.52 -3.09
N THR A 238 -11.32 -61.30 -4.18
CA THR A 238 -11.87 -62.66 -4.42
C THR A 238 -11.80 -62.94 -5.93
N GLY A 239 -11.49 -64.12 -6.46
CA GLY A 239 -11.14 -65.41 -5.89
C GLY A 239 -10.62 -66.31 -7.02
N ALA A 240 -9.86 -67.33 -6.62
CA ALA A 240 -9.39 -68.39 -7.50
C ALA A 240 -10.54 -69.18 -8.12
N ARG A 241 -10.42 -69.56 -9.39
CA ARG A 241 -10.90 -70.85 -9.91
C ARG A 241 -9.96 -71.38 -10.99
N SER A 242 -9.39 -72.53 -10.68
CA SER A 242 -8.74 -73.47 -11.59
C SER A 242 -9.75 -74.11 -12.54
N SER A 243 -9.38 -74.26 -13.82
CA SER A 243 -9.49 -75.47 -14.67
C SER A 243 -8.80 -75.17 -15.99
#